data_AF-N4WKP2-F1
#
_entry.id   AF-N4WKP2-F1
#
_cell.length_a   1.000
_cell.length_b   1.000
_cell.length_c   1.000
_cell.angle_alpha   90.00
_cell.angle_beta   90.00
_cell.angle_gamma   90.00
#
_symmetry.space_group_name_H-M   'P 1'
#
loop_
_entity.id
_entity.type
_entity.pdbx_description
1 polymer ?
#
loop_
_entity_poly.entity_id
_entity_poly.type
_entity_poly.pdbx_seq_one_letter_code
_entity_poly.pdbx_strand_id
1 'polypeptide(L)'
;MYISIIEERNALLLQLPFADGGLPTYSRPFLVIKKDNGYLNLLNVSSVFKKEKKLFYPSNKLIDPAHHYPPFRKSSFVKMDIIYRVVDSVNLENFIMDSGGKLHSEAFDNIIQAFNDYEGKEYFEVDEVLLGEYNAIH
;
A
#
# COMPACT_ATOMS: atom_id res chain seq x y z
N MET A 1 15.43 -21.12 3.62
CA MET A 1 15.13 -19.69 3.88
C MET A 1 14.53 -19.15 2.60
N TYR A 2 13.25 -18.80 2.63
CA TYR A 2 12.54 -18.25 1.48
C TYR A 2 12.86 -16.75 1.36
N ILE A 3 13.12 -16.26 0.15
CA ILE A 3 13.32 -14.83 -0.11
C ILE A 3 12.15 -14.41 -1.00
N SER A 4 11.22 -13.65 -0.42
CA SER A 4 10.10 -13.08 -1.18
C SER A 4 10.61 -12.03 -2.16
N ILE A 5 10.05 -12.02 -3.38
CA ILE A 5 10.40 -11.06 -4.44
C ILE A 5 9.81 -9.66 -4.20
N ILE A 6 8.97 -9.50 -3.18
CA ILE A 6 8.34 -8.23 -2.84
C ILE A 6 9.40 -7.29 -2.25
N GLU A 7 9.47 -6.08 -2.77
CA GLU A 7 10.41 -5.06 -2.34
C GLU A 7 9.69 -3.75 -2.01
N GLU A 8 10.40 -2.84 -1.34
CA GLU A 8 9.93 -1.46 -1.19
C GLU A 8 9.61 -0.84 -2.54
N ARG A 9 8.62 0.06 -2.55
CA ARG A 9 8.04 0.71 -3.74
C ARG A 9 7.13 -0.19 -4.58
N ASN A 10 7.07 -1.50 -4.36
CA ASN A 10 6.01 -2.32 -4.96
C ASN A 10 4.65 -1.96 -4.36
N ALA A 11 3.59 -2.27 -5.10
CA ALA A 11 2.24 -2.25 -4.56
C ALA A 11 1.61 -3.64 -4.59
N LEU A 12 0.79 -3.92 -3.61
CA LEU A 12 0.03 -5.16 -3.45
C LEU A 12 -1.47 -4.85 -3.49
N LEU A 13 -2.28 -5.68 -4.14
CA LEU A 13 -3.74 -5.56 -4.13
C LEU A 13 -4.33 -6.54 -3.10
N LEU A 14 -4.55 -6.08 -1.86
CA LEU A 14 -4.87 -6.95 -0.72
C LEU A 14 -6.24 -6.62 -0.12
N GLN A 15 -6.85 -7.60 0.55
CA GLN A 15 -8.06 -7.42 1.34
C GLN A 15 -7.70 -7.60 2.84
N LEU A 16 -7.39 -6.49 3.51
CA LEU A 16 -6.99 -6.47 4.93
C LEU A 16 -8.14 -5.95 5.80
N PRO A 17 -8.35 -6.49 7.01
CA PRO A 17 -9.31 -5.94 7.98
C PRO A 17 -9.04 -4.45 8.21
N PHE A 18 -10.08 -3.69 8.54
CA PHE A 18 -9.92 -2.33 9.00
C PHE A 18 -9.44 -2.34 10.46
N ALA A 19 -8.71 -1.29 10.87
CA ALA A 19 -8.22 -1.15 12.24
C ALA A 19 -9.36 -1.08 13.29
N ASP A 20 -10.58 -0.76 12.87
CA ASP A 20 -11.79 -0.77 13.71
C ASP A 20 -12.49 -2.14 13.79
N GLY A 21 -11.88 -3.19 13.22
CA GLY A 21 -12.42 -4.55 13.19
C GLY A 21 -13.42 -4.81 12.06
N GLY A 22 -13.71 -3.83 11.21
CA GLY A 22 -14.56 -4.03 10.04
C GLY A 22 -13.90 -4.91 8.97
N LEU A 23 -14.69 -5.78 8.34
CA LEU A 23 -14.22 -6.57 7.19
C LEU A 23 -14.32 -5.73 5.90
N PRO A 24 -13.26 -5.64 5.09
CA PRO A 24 -13.31 -5.00 3.79
C PRO A 24 -14.24 -5.78 2.84
N THR A 25 -15.03 -5.06 2.04
CA THR A 25 -15.87 -5.66 0.99
C THR A 25 -15.16 -5.83 -0.36
N TYR A 26 -13.94 -5.31 -0.50
CA TYR A 26 -13.15 -5.38 -1.72
C TYR A 26 -11.65 -5.16 -1.45
N SER A 27 -10.80 -5.67 -2.34
CA SER A 27 -9.34 -5.49 -2.27
C SER A 27 -8.90 -4.04 -2.54
N ARG A 28 -7.85 -3.60 -1.86
CA ARG A 28 -7.32 -2.24 -1.94
C ARG A 28 -5.84 -2.28 -2.33
N PRO A 29 -5.34 -1.30 -3.08
CA PRO A 29 -3.92 -1.17 -3.32
C PRO A 29 -3.21 -0.73 -2.03
N PHE A 30 -2.07 -1.34 -1.76
CA PHE A 30 -1.18 -1.04 -0.65
C PHE A 30 0.24 -0.83 -1.16
N LEU A 31 0.90 0.25 -0.74
CA LEU A 31 2.30 0.54 -1.10
C LEU A 31 3.22 -0.06 -0.03
N VAL A 32 4.21 -0.85 -0.45
CA VAL A 32 5.27 -1.35 0.44
C VAL A 32 6.24 -0.21 0.75
N ILE A 33 6.25 0.24 2.00
CA ILE A 33 7.13 1.32 2.46
C ILE A 33 8.36 0.83 3.21
N LYS A 34 8.33 -0.40 3.74
CA LYS A 34 9.45 -1.02 4.42
C LYS A 34 9.34 -2.54 4.41
N LYS A 35 10.47 -3.22 4.29
CA LYS A 35 10.60 -4.66 4.50
C LYS A 35 11.61 -4.93 5.61
N ASP A 36 11.18 -5.49 6.74
CA ASP A 36 12.07 -5.82 7.85
C ASP A 36 11.65 -7.10 8.57
N ASN A 37 12.63 -7.89 9.04
CA ASN A 37 12.43 -9.05 9.93
C ASN A 37 11.34 -10.05 9.47
N GLY A 38 11.15 -10.25 8.17
CA GLY A 38 10.10 -11.13 7.64
C GLY A 38 8.71 -10.51 7.61
N TYR A 39 8.60 -9.18 7.72
CA TYR A 39 7.37 -8.42 7.63
C TYR A 39 7.45 -7.34 6.56
N LEU A 40 6.29 -6.97 6.04
CA LEU A 40 6.09 -5.81 5.18
C LEU A 40 5.27 -4.76 5.94
N ASN A 41 5.73 -3.51 5.91
CA ASN A 41 4.95 -2.36 6.33
C ASN A 41 4.33 -1.71 5.10
N LEU A 42 3.02 -1.51 5.15
CA LEU A 42 2.22 -1.12 4.02
C LEU A 42 1.38 0.13 4.33
N LEU A 43 1.23 1.01 3.35
CA LEU A 43 0.29 2.13 3.39
C LEU A 43 -0.87 1.90 2.42
N ASN A 44 -2.09 2.19 2.85
CA ASN A 44 -3.28 2.07 2.01
C ASN A 44 -3.27 3.17 0.93
N VAL A 45 -3.57 2.79 -0.31
CA VAL A 45 -3.58 3.71 -1.46
C VAL A 45 -4.98 3.82 -2.04
N SER A 46 -5.36 5.04 -2.44
CA SER A 46 -6.64 5.31 -3.08
C SER A 46 -6.45 6.18 -4.31
N SER A 47 -7.25 5.92 -5.34
CA SER A 47 -7.35 6.84 -6.49
C SER A 47 -7.91 8.19 -6.07
N VAL A 48 -7.43 9.27 -6.68
CA VAL A 48 -7.92 10.64 -6.41
C VAL A 48 -9.36 10.86 -6.89
N PHE A 49 -9.75 10.24 -8.01
CA PHE A 49 -11.06 10.45 -8.64
C PHE A 49 -12.24 10.35 -7.67
N LYS A 50 -13.05 11.41 -7.59
CA LYS A 50 -14.21 11.60 -6.69
C LYS A 50 -13.86 11.62 -5.19
N LYS A 51 -12.58 11.72 -4.85
CA LYS A 51 -12.03 11.73 -3.49
C LYS A 51 -11.06 12.89 -3.30
N GLU A 52 -11.13 13.91 -4.16
CA GLU A 52 -10.25 15.08 -4.18
C GLU A 52 -10.25 15.77 -2.81
N LYS A 53 -11.43 15.88 -2.18
CA LYS A 53 -11.57 16.45 -0.83
C LYS A 53 -10.76 15.74 0.25
N LYS A 54 -10.38 14.47 0.04
CA LYS A 54 -9.59 13.71 1.01
C LYS A 54 -8.14 14.18 1.06
N LEU A 55 -7.64 14.85 0.03
CA LEU A 55 -6.29 15.41 0.01
C LEU A 55 -6.10 16.57 0.98
N PHE A 56 -7.19 17.16 1.50
CA PHE A 56 -7.11 18.17 2.55
C PHE A 56 -6.87 17.57 3.95
N TYR A 57 -6.96 16.24 4.11
CA TYR A 57 -6.62 15.60 5.38
C TYR A 57 -5.09 15.49 5.52
N PRO A 58 -4.50 15.92 6.66
CA PRO A 58 -3.05 15.82 6.87
C PRO A 58 -2.49 14.40 6.78
N SER A 59 -3.32 13.39 7.05
CA SER A 59 -2.95 11.98 6.93
C SER A 59 -2.87 11.47 5.49
N ASN A 60 -3.22 12.28 4.47
CA ASN A 60 -3.19 11.85 3.07
C ASN A 60 -2.14 12.62 2.29
N LYS A 61 -1.32 11.89 1.53
CA LYS A 61 -0.31 12.46 0.64
C LYS A 61 -0.59 12.07 -0.80
N LEU A 62 -0.79 13.07 -1.65
CA LEU A 62 -0.87 12.88 -3.10
C LEU A 62 0.43 12.24 -3.59
N ILE A 63 0.33 11.14 -4.34
CA ILE A 63 1.45 10.58 -5.09
C ILE A 63 1.63 11.46 -6.33
N ASP A 64 2.88 11.82 -6.63
CA ASP A 64 3.21 12.67 -7.76
C ASP A 64 2.48 12.22 -9.05
N PRO A 65 1.63 13.08 -9.65
CA PRO A 65 0.90 12.78 -10.87
C PRO A 65 1.76 12.30 -12.04
N ALA A 66 3.01 12.76 -12.16
CA ALA A 66 3.91 12.35 -13.25
C ALA A 66 4.57 10.98 -13.00
N HIS A 67 4.58 10.52 -11.75
CA HIS A 67 5.42 9.42 -11.30
C HIS A 67 4.66 8.36 -10.48
N HIS A 68 3.32 8.32 -10.60
CA HIS A 68 2.47 7.35 -9.90
C HIS A 68 2.43 5.97 -10.58
N TYR A 69 2.82 5.87 -11.86
CA TYR A 69 2.82 4.65 -12.65
C TYR A 69 4.24 4.28 -13.08
N PRO A 70 4.64 2.99 -12.99
CA PRO A 70 4.00 1.95 -12.16
C PRO A 70 4.08 2.32 -10.66
N PRO A 71 3.28 1.69 -9.76
CA PRO A 71 2.33 0.61 -10.01
C PRO A 71 0.87 1.09 -10.15
N PHE A 72 0.58 2.38 -9.97
CA PHE A 72 -0.79 2.89 -9.97
C PHE A 72 -1.15 3.45 -11.34
N ARG A 73 -2.09 2.84 -12.05
CA ARG A 73 -2.52 3.30 -13.39
C ARG A 73 -3.34 4.61 -13.39
N LYS A 74 -3.69 5.11 -12.21
CA LYS A 74 -4.47 6.34 -12.01
C LYS A 74 -3.79 7.18 -10.95
N SER A 75 -3.93 8.50 -11.06
CA SER A 75 -3.55 9.43 -10.00
C SER A 75 -4.15 8.98 -8.67
N SER A 76 -3.28 8.87 -7.66
CA SER A 76 -3.56 8.21 -6.39
C SER A 76 -2.90 8.96 -5.24
N PHE A 77 -3.34 8.68 -4.02
CA PHE A 77 -2.77 9.19 -2.79
C PHE A 77 -2.61 8.06 -1.78
N VAL A 78 -1.57 8.16 -0.95
CA VAL A 78 -1.34 7.26 0.18
C VAL A 78 -2.01 7.82 1.42
N LYS A 79 -2.47 6.94 2.30
CA LYS A 79 -2.92 7.26 3.65
C LYS A 79 -1.82 6.87 4.64
N MET A 80 -1.45 7.80 5.50
CA MET A 80 -0.32 7.73 6.42
C MET A 80 -0.76 7.56 7.89
N ASP A 81 -2.08 7.60 8.14
CA ASP A 81 -2.68 7.40 9.45
C ASP A 81 -2.53 5.96 9.97
N ILE A 82 -2.59 4.97 9.10
CA ILE A 82 -2.51 3.55 9.49
C ILE A 82 -1.42 2.83 8.70
N ILE A 83 -0.50 2.23 9.44
CA ILE A 83 0.56 1.36 8.94
C ILE A 83 0.11 -0.08 9.13
N TYR A 84 -0.08 -0.79 8.02
CA TYR A 84 -0.43 -2.21 8.06
C TYR A 84 0.85 -3.03 8.07
N ARG A 85 1.03 -3.87 9.10
CA ARG A 85 2.14 -4.81 9.20
C ARG A 85 1.63 -6.21 8.88
N VAL A 86 2.18 -6.82 7.83
CA VAL A 86 1.83 -8.19 7.41
C VAL A 86 3.07 -9.07 7.35
N VAL A 87 2.89 -10.38 7.54
CA VAL A 87 3.97 -11.37 7.36
C VAL A 87 4.35 -11.45 5.88
N ASP A 88 5.64 -11.32 5.57
CA ASP A 88 6.18 -11.49 4.24
C ASP A 88 6.20 -12.98 3.88
N SER A 89 5.36 -13.38 2.92
CA SER A 89 5.18 -14.79 2.52
C SER A 89 5.05 -14.93 1.02
N VAL A 90 5.39 -16.11 0.48
CA VAL A 90 5.24 -16.45 -0.94
C VAL A 90 3.83 -16.20 -1.48
N ASN A 91 2.81 -16.39 -0.64
CA ASN A 91 1.42 -16.20 -1.04
C ASN A 91 1.12 -14.75 -1.42
N LEU A 92 1.84 -13.78 -0.84
CA LEU A 92 1.65 -12.36 -1.15
C LEU A 92 2.16 -11.99 -2.54
N GLU A 93 3.04 -12.78 -3.15
CA GLU A 93 3.60 -12.49 -4.48
C GLU A 93 2.53 -12.50 -5.58
N ASN A 94 1.48 -13.30 -5.40
CA ASN A 94 0.33 -13.35 -6.32
C ASN A 94 -0.48 -12.06 -6.35
N PHE A 95 -0.28 -11.17 -5.38
CA PHE A 95 -1.01 -9.90 -5.25
C PHE A 95 -0.16 -8.70 -5.69
N ILE A 96 1.06 -8.93 -6.16
CA ILE A 96 1.92 -7.87 -6.70
C ILE A 96 1.22 -7.22 -7.90
N MET A 97 1.07 -5.91 -7.82
CA MET A 97 0.47 -5.12 -8.88
C MET A 97 1.46 -4.87 -10.02
N ASP A 98 0.91 -4.70 -11.22
CA ASP A 98 1.63 -4.24 -12.40
C ASP A 98 2.90 -5.03 -12.70
N SER A 99 2.83 -6.35 -12.54
CA SER A 99 3.93 -7.30 -12.81
C SER A 99 5.24 -6.99 -12.06
N GLY A 100 5.14 -6.45 -10.84
CA GLY A 100 6.32 -6.08 -10.05
C GLY A 100 6.87 -4.68 -10.33
N GLY A 101 6.13 -3.88 -11.11
CA GLY A 101 6.41 -2.46 -11.28
C GLY A 101 6.53 -1.75 -9.93
N LYS A 102 7.48 -0.82 -9.84
CA LYS A 102 7.80 -0.07 -8.61
C LYS A 102 7.47 1.39 -8.80
N LEU A 103 6.97 2.01 -7.73
CA LEU A 103 6.81 3.46 -7.68
C LEU A 103 8.14 4.15 -7.99
N HIS A 104 8.14 5.23 -8.74
CA HIS A 104 9.35 6.00 -9.01
C HIS A 104 10.03 6.42 -7.69
N SER A 105 11.37 6.41 -7.64
CA SER A 105 12.11 6.65 -6.39
C SER A 105 11.81 8.04 -5.81
N GLU A 106 11.79 9.08 -6.65
CA GLU A 106 11.50 10.44 -6.19
C GLU A 106 10.09 10.56 -5.58
N ALA A 107 9.09 9.93 -6.21
CA ALA A 107 7.74 9.91 -5.66
C ALA A 107 7.68 9.14 -4.34
N PHE A 108 8.43 8.05 -4.23
CA PHE A 108 8.56 7.27 -3.00
C PHE A 108 9.25 8.05 -1.89
N ASP A 109 10.39 8.68 -2.16
CA ASP A 109 11.15 9.46 -1.19
C ASP A 109 10.30 10.62 -0.64
N ASN A 110 9.54 11.28 -1.50
CA ASN A 110 8.57 12.31 -1.11
C ASN A 110 7.45 11.79 -0.21
N ILE A 111 7.01 10.54 -0.41
CA ILE A 111 6.04 9.87 0.46
C ILE A 111 6.68 9.50 1.79
N ILE A 112 7.88 8.93 1.78
CA ILE A 112 8.60 8.53 3.00
C ILE A 112 8.93 9.75 3.86
N GLN A 113 9.32 10.88 3.26
CA GLN A 113 9.53 12.13 3.98
C GLN A 113 8.23 12.61 4.63
N ALA A 114 7.14 12.73 3.86
CA ALA A 114 5.84 13.16 4.38
C ALA A 114 5.28 12.20 5.45
N PHE A 115 5.53 10.91 5.27
CA PHE A 115 5.22 9.89 6.25
C PHE A 115 6.02 10.15 7.52
N ASN A 116 7.35 10.20 7.47
CA ASN A 116 8.19 10.43 8.65
C ASN A 116 7.78 11.68 9.43
N ASP A 117 7.43 12.77 8.74
CA ASP A 117 6.99 14.04 9.35
C ASP A 117 5.57 14.00 9.97
N TYR A 118 4.73 13.03 9.61
CA TYR A 118 3.35 12.95 10.11
C TYR A 118 3.29 12.26 11.48
N GLU A 119 2.94 12.97 12.55
CA GLU A 119 2.96 12.40 13.92
C GLU A 119 1.79 11.44 14.24
N GLY A 120 0.66 11.53 13.53
CA GLY A 120 -0.58 10.81 13.86
C GLY A 120 -0.66 9.37 13.36
N LYS A 121 0.47 8.67 13.27
CA LYS A 121 0.52 7.29 12.71
C LYS A 121 0.15 6.27 13.77
N GLU A 122 -0.62 5.27 13.37
CA GLU A 122 -0.92 4.09 14.16
C GLU A 122 -0.43 2.81 13.45
N TYR A 123 -0.03 1.81 14.22
CA TYR A 123 0.34 0.50 13.71
C TYR A 123 -0.83 -0.48 13.86
N PHE A 124 -1.10 -1.22 12.79
CA PHE A 124 -2.08 -2.28 12.78
C PHE A 124 -1.44 -3.56 12.26
N GLU A 125 -1.20 -4.50 13.17
CA GLU A 125 -0.66 -5.82 12.84
C GLU A 125 -1.80 -6.71 12.35
N VAL A 126 -1.56 -7.36 11.21
CA VAL A 126 -2.55 -8.20 10.54
C VAL A 126 -2.03 -9.63 10.50
N ASP A 127 -2.62 -10.47 11.34
CA ASP A 127 -2.28 -11.88 11.46
C ASP A 127 -2.67 -12.67 10.20
N GLU A 128 -3.83 -12.35 9.61
CA GLU A 128 -4.34 -13.00 8.41
C GLU A 128 -4.72 -11.99 7.33
N VAL A 129 -4.07 -12.11 6.18
CA VAL A 129 -4.53 -11.46 4.94
C VAL A 129 -5.71 -12.26 4.44
N LEU A 130 -6.89 -11.63 4.34
CA LEU A 130 -8.06 -12.28 3.77
C LEU A 130 -7.81 -12.42 2.27
N LEU A 131 -7.49 -13.63 1.84
CA LEU A 131 -7.24 -13.93 0.44
C LEU A 131 -8.59 -13.99 -0.28
N GLY A 132 -9.08 -12.85 -0.76
CA GLY A 132 -10.16 -12.83 -1.75
C GLY A 132 -9.65 -13.46 -3.06
N GLU A 133 -10.46 -14.32 -3.69
CA GLU A 133 -10.11 -14.97 -4.96
C GLU A 133 -9.71 -13.92 -6.01
N TYR A 134 -8.40 -13.83 -6.30
CA TYR A 134 -7.91 -12.97 -7.36
C TYR A 134 -8.19 -13.63 -8.71
N ASN A 135 -9.36 -13.35 -9.28
CA ASN A 135 -9.62 -13.64 -10.69
C ASN A 135 -8.80 -12.64 -11.51
N ALA A 136 -7.57 -13.04 -11.86
CA ALA A 136 -6.74 -12.34 -12.82
C ALA A 136 -7.46 -12.35 -14.17
N ILE A 137 -8.16 -11.26 -14.49
CA ILE A 137 -8.62 -11.03 -15.86
C ILE A 137 -7.41 -10.51 -16.63
N HIS A 138 -6.91 -11.37 -17.52
CA HIS A 138 -5.89 -11.12 -18.53
C HIS A 138 -6.19 -9.89 -19.39
#